data_AF-A0A7G9STT9-F1
#
_entry.id   AF-A0A7G9STT9-F1
#
_cell.length_a   1.000
_cell.length_b   1.000
_cell.length_c   1.000
_cell.angle_alpha   90.00
_cell.angle_beta   90.00
_cell.angle_gamma   90.00
#
_symmetry.space_group_name_H-M   'P 1'
#
loop_
_entity.id
_entity.type
_entity.pdbx_description
1 polymer ?
#
loop_
_entity_poly.entity_id
_entity_poly.type
_entity_poly.pdbx_seq_one_letter_code
_entity_poly.pdbx_strand_id
1 'polypeptide(L)'
;MRADGDAPPPDPAAKPQAPPDLGEALHALGADSRAGLKAASDSLKALRILVAADFSLARSAFGRALAFTGVAIAFGASSWLLLMGALIAAMQAAGISWLVSLLIASALSIAITVAAVVAAMRYFEHTRMQATRRQFARLGFGELADLMPNPGSAESSVDAAQRVAEANATAGKPMKKGLGVDVTPP
;
A
#
# COMPACT_ATOMS: atom_id res chain seq x y z
N MET A 1 -43.46 10.57 -65.58
CA MET A 1 -43.53 12.01 -65.24
C MET A 1 -42.60 12.25 -64.07
N ARG A 2 -41.66 13.19 -64.23
CA ARG A 2 -40.74 13.69 -63.20
C ARG A 2 -41.52 14.48 -62.14
N ALA A 3 -41.09 14.37 -60.90
CA ALA A 3 -41.21 15.38 -59.84
C ALA A 3 -40.13 14.96 -58.81
N ASP A 4 -38.87 15.31 -59.07
CA ASP A 4 -38.23 16.53 -58.59
C ASP A 4 -38.22 16.58 -57.07
N GLY A 5 -37.05 16.29 -56.51
CA GLY A 5 -36.78 16.31 -55.09
C GLY A 5 -36.65 17.75 -54.60
N ASP A 6 -37.46 18.09 -53.60
CA ASP A 6 -37.23 19.25 -52.74
C ASP A 6 -36.31 18.83 -51.59
N ALA A 7 -35.01 18.92 -51.83
CA ALA A 7 -34.08 19.14 -50.73
C ALA A 7 -34.31 20.58 -50.21
N PRO A 8 -34.44 20.81 -48.89
CA PRO A 8 -34.54 22.16 -48.35
C PRO A 8 -33.37 23.01 -48.85
N PRO A 9 -33.61 24.27 -49.27
CA PRO A 9 -32.53 25.15 -49.72
C PRO A 9 -31.48 25.28 -48.62
N PRO A 10 -30.18 25.19 -48.93
CA PRO A 10 -29.14 25.39 -47.94
C PRO A 10 -29.27 26.81 -47.40
N ASP A 11 -29.42 26.93 -46.08
CA ASP A 11 -29.53 28.20 -45.38
C ASP A 11 -28.26 29.05 -45.67
N PRO A 12 -28.37 30.23 -46.32
CA PRO A 12 -27.21 31.06 -46.66
C PRO A 12 -26.49 31.65 -45.42
N ALA A 13 -27.00 31.39 -44.22
CA ALA A 13 -26.41 31.83 -42.96
C ALA A 13 -25.54 30.77 -42.26
N ALA A 14 -25.22 29.64 -42.92
CA ALA A 14 -24.12 28.77 -42.47
C ALA A 14 -22.78 29.46 -42.72
N LYS A 15 -22.45 30.44 -41.87
CA LYS A 15 -21.10 31.00 -41.78
C LYS A 15 -20.13 29.83 -41.65
N PRO A 16 -19.02 29.81 -42.43
CA PRO A 16 -17.93 28.88 -42.15
C PRO A 16 -17.62 29.01 -40.66
N GLN A 17 -17.76 27.92 -39.91
CA GLN A 17 -17.33 27.87 -38.53
C GLN A 17 -15.86 28.22 -38.58
N ALA A 18 -15.54 29.48 -38.26
CA ALA A 18 -14.18 29.95 -38.25
C ALA A 18 -13.40 28.96 -37.36
N PRO A 19 -12.20 28.53 -37.77
CA PRO A 19 -11.38 27.68 -36.92
C PRO A 19 -11.35 28.35 -35.54
N PRO A 20 -11.64 27.60 -34.46
CA PRO A 20 -11.88 28.19 -33.15
C PRO A 20 -10.75 29.16 -32.84
N ASP A 21 -11.12 30.41 -32.54
CA ASP A 21 -10.13 31.41 -32.16
C ASP A 21 -9.35 30.83 -30.97
N LEU A 22 -8.02 30.81 -31.08
CA LEU A 22 -7.17 30.14 -30.10
C LEU A 22 -7.40 30.70 -28.70
N GLY A 23 -7.77 31.98 -28.59
CA GLY A 23 -8.18 32.62 -27.34
C GLY A 23 -9.46 32.01 -26.75
N GLU A 24 -10.46 31.71 -27.58
CA GLU A 24 -11.73 31.11 -27.17
C GLU A 24 -11.57 29.63 -26.80
N ALA A 25 -10.73 28.90 -27.54
CA ALA A 25 -10.34 27.52 -27.21
C ALA A 25 -9.54 27.43 -25.90
N LEU A 26 -8.62 28.37 -25.65
CA LEU A 26 -7.88 28.46 -24.38
C LEU A 26 -8.79 28.84 -23.21
N HIS A 27 -9.77 29.73 -23.44
CA HIS A 27 -10.73 30.12 -22.41
C HIS A 27 -11.70 28.98 -22.07
N ALA A 28 -12.16 28.23 -23.08
CA ALA A 28 -12.95 27.02 -22.91
C ALA A 28 -12.16 25.93 -22.16
N LEU A 29 -10.91 25.67 -22.57
CA LEU A 29 -10.02 24.73 -21.90
C LEU A 29 -9.73 25.12 -20.44
N GLY A 30 -9.58 26.42 -20.17
CA GLY A 30 -9.40 26.96 -18.81
C GLY A 30 -10.64 26.78 -17.94
N ALA A 31 -11.84 26.97 -18.52
CA ALA A 31 -13.11 26.71 -17.84
C ALA A 31 -13.30 25.21 -17.54
N ASP A 32 -13.00 24.33 -18.51
CA ASP A 32 -13.05 22.88 -18.35
C ASP A 32 -12.01 22.38 -17.34
N SER A 33 -10.81 22.98 -17.32
CA SER A 33 -9.78 22.69 -16.33
C SER A 33 -10.21 23.10 -14.91
N ARG A 34 -10.86 24.25 -14.76
CA ARG A 34 -11.44 24.68 -13.47
C ARG A 34 -12.58 23.77 -13.03
N ALA A 35 -13.42 23.32 -13.95
CA ALA A 35 -14.47 22.36 -13.67
C ALA A 35 -13.89 20.99 -13.24
N GLY A 36 -12.85 20.51 -13.93
CA GLY A 36 -12.13 19.29 -13.57
C GLY A 36 -11.44 19.36 -12.22
N LEU A 37 -10.79 20.48 -11.90
CA LEU A 37 -10.18 20.72 -10.58
C LEU A 37 -11.24 20.73 -9.47
N LYS A 38 -12.40 21.35 -9.73
CA LYS A 38 -13.53 21.34 -8.80
C LYS A 38 -14.05 19.92 -8.57
N ALA A 39 -14.26 19.14 -9.64
CA ALA A 39 -14.71 17.74 -9.54
C ALA A 39 -13.70 16.84 -8.82
N ALA A 40 -12.40 17.05 -9.04
CA ALA A 40 -11.34 16.37 -8.30
C ALA A 40 -11.37 16.72 -6.80
N SER A 41 -11.59 17.99 -6.47
CA SER A 41 -11.71 18.44 -5.08
C SER A 41 -12.94 17.84 -4.37
N ASP A 42 -14.07 17.74 -5.08
CA ASP A 42 -15.30 17.14 -4.56
C ASP A 42 -15.12 15.63 -4.35
N SER A 43 -14.43 14.94 -5.26
CA SER A 43 -14.09 13.52 -5.13
C SER A 43 -13.16 13.25 -3.94
N LEU A 44 -12.14 14.09 -3.72
CA LEU A 44 -11.25 13.99 -2.57
C LEU A 44 -12.01 14.23 -1.25
N LYS A 45 -12.94 15.19 -1.24
CA LYS A 45 -13.79 15.47 -0.09
C LYS A 45 -14.69 14.27 0.24
N ALA A 46 -15.30 13.64 -0.76
CA ALA A 46 -16.10 12.44 -0.58
C ALA A 46 -15.27 11.26 -0.03
N LEU A 47 -14.07 11.03 -0.60
CA LEU A 47 -13.11 10.04 -0.09
C LEU A 47 -12.76 10.28 1.38
N ARG A 48 -12.51 11.53 1.77
CA ARG A 48 -12.21 11.89 3.16
C ARG A 48 -13.37 11.61 4.10
N ILE A 49 -14.61 11.88 3.66
CA ILE A 49 -15.82 11.59 4.45
C ILE A 49 -16.00 10.09 4.63
N LEU A 50 -15.81 9.30 3.57
CA LEU A 50 -15.88 7.84 3.63
C LEU A 50 -14.83 7.28 4.61
N VAL A 51 -13.57 7.69 4.48
CA VAL A 51 -12.48 7.27 5.39
C VAL A 51 -12.78 7.66 6.84
N ALA A 52 -13.32 8.85 7.08
CA ALA A 52 -13.71 9.28 8.43
C ALA A 52 -14.88 8.43 8.97
N ALA A 53 -15.84 8.07 8.12
CA ALA A 53 -16.94 7.19 8.47
C ALA A 53 -16.45 5.77 8.79
N ASP A 54 -15.56 5.21 7.98
CA ASP A 54 -14.92 3.90 8.21
C ASP A 54 -14.17 3.89 9.55
N PHE A 55 -13.42 4.95 9.85
CA PHE A 55 -12.70 5.07 11.12
C PHE A 55 -13.65 5.20 12.32
N SER A 56 -14.77 5.90 12.17
CA SER A 56 -15.80 6.04 13.21
C SER A 56 -16.47 4.69 13.50
N LEU A 57 -16.86 3.97 12.44
CA LEU A 57 -17.40 2.60 12.52
C LEU A 57 -16.40 1.68 13.21
N ALA A 58 -15.14 1.68 12.77
CA ALA A 58 -14.08 0.88 13.35
C ALA A 58 -13.89 1.20 14.84
N ARG A 59 -13.79 2.48 15.23
CA ARG A 59 -13.51 2.88 16.61
C ARG A 59 -14.58 2.42 17.60
N SER A 60 -15.84 2.40 17.20
CA SER A 60 -16.96 2.01 18.07
C SER A 60 -16.89 0.53 18.50
N ALA A 61 -16.48 -0.36 17.60
CA ALA A 61 -16.34 -1.79 17.89
C ALA A 61 -14.92 -2.16 18.36
N PHE A 62 -13.90 -1.43 17.89
CA PHE A 62 -12.49 -1.72 18.15
C PHE A 62 -12.12 -1.60 19.62
N GLY A 63 -12.63 -0.58 20.34
CA GLY A 63 -12.33 -0.42 21.76
C GLY A 63 -12.81 -1.60 22.61
N ARG A 64 -14.04 -2.08 22.35
CA ARG A 64 -14.59 -3.28 23.02
C ARG A 64 -13.88 -4.54 22.59
N ALA A 65 -13.60 -4.71 21.30
CA ALA A 65 -12.87 -5.86 20.78
C ALA A 65 -11.46 -5.95 21.40
N LEU A 66 -10.73 -4.84 21.53
CA LEU A 66 -9.43 -4.80 22.21
C LEU A 66 -9.54 -5.16 23.69
N ALA A 67 -10.56 -4.64 24.39
CA ALA A 67 -10.78 -4.97 25.80
C ALA A 67 -11.02 -6.48 25.97
N PHE A 68 -11.92 -7.08 25.18
CA PHE A 68 -12.16 -8.52 25.21
C PHE A 68 -10.95 -9.35 24.75
N THR A 69 -10.17 -8.85 23.79
CA THR A 69 -8.92 -9.49 23.35
C THR A 69 -7.91 -9.52 24.50
N GLY A 70 -7.76 -8.44 25.25
CA GLY A 70 -6.90 -8.39 26.44
C GLY A 70 -7.34 -9.39 27.50
N VAL A 71 -8.65 -9.47 27.80
CA VAL A 71 -9.21 -10.47 28.72
C VAL A 71 -8.94 -11.90 28.21
N ALA A 72 -9.17 -12.16 26.93
CA ALA A 72 -8.92 -13.46 26.32
C ALA A 72 -7.43 -13.86 26.39
N ILE A 73 -6.50 -12.93 26.19
CA ILE A 73 -5.06 -13.17 26.33
C ILE A 73 -4.71 -13.49 27.79
N ALA A 74 -5.21 -12.70 28.76
CA ALA A 74 -4.91 -12.91 30.17
C ALA A 74 -5.43 -14.26 30.69
N PHE A 75 -6.68 -14.60 30.39
CA PHE A 75 -7.26 -15.89 30.76
C PHE A 75 -6.68 -17.05 29.95
N GLY A 76 -6.37 -16.85 28.66
CA GLY A 76 -5.73 -17.85 27.82
C GLY A 76 -4.33 -18.22 28.33
N ALA A 77 -3.51 -17.21 28.66
CA ALA A 77 -2.19 -17.44 29.24
C ALA A 77 -2.28 -18.13 30.62
N SER A 78 -3.21 -17.69 31.48
CA SER A 78 -3.42 -18.29 32.80
C SER A 78 -3.87 -19.75 32.69
N SER A 79 -4.83 -20.02 31.82
CA SER A 79 -5.32 -21.37 31.50
C SER A 79 -4.18 -22.26 30.99
N TRP A 80 -3.32 -21.76 30.13
CA TRP A 80 -2.18 -22.51 29.61
C TRP A 80 -1.20 -22.93 30.70
N LEU A 81 -0.89 -22.03 31.65
CA LEU A 81 -0.01 -22.37 32.78
C LEU A 81 -0.63 -23.44 33.67
N LEU A 82 -1.93 -23.35 33.96
CA LEU A 82 -2.66 -24.37 34.71
C LEU A 82 -2.69 -25.70 33.96
N LEU A 83 -2.85 -25.68 32.63
CA LEU A 83 -2.81 -26.87 31.79
C LEU A 83 -1.43 -27.55 31.83
N MET A 84 -0.35 -26.79 31.73
CA MET A 84 1.02 -27.35 31.85
C MET A 84 1.26 -27.92 33.25
N GLY A 85 0.79 -27.23 34.30
CA GLY A 85 0.85 -27.75 35.67
C GLY A 85 0.08 -29.05 35.85
N ALA A 86 -1.14 -29.12 35.32
CA ALA A 86 -1.96 -30.33 35.33
C ALA A 86 -1.33 -31.47 34.53
N LEU A 87 -0.74 -31.18 33.37
CA LEU A 87 0.00 -32.14 32.55
C LEU A 87 1.20 -32.72 33.32
N ILE A 88 1.99 -31.88 33.97
CA ILE A 88 3.12 -32.32 34.81
C ILE A 88 2.63 -33.17 35.98
N ALA A 89 1.56 -32.76 36.66
CA ALA A 89 0.98 -33.52 37.77
C ALA A 89 0.44 -34.89 37.30
N ALA A 90 -0.18 -34.95 36.11
CA ALA A 90 -0.66 -36.20 35.53
C ALA A 90 0.49 -37.16 35.19
N MET A 91 1.59 -36.65 34.63
CA MET A 91 2.79 -37.45 34.36
C MET A 91 3.42 -37.98 35.66
N GLN A 92 3.45 -37.15 36.70
CA GLN A 92 3.90 -37.55 38.04
C GLN A 92 3.03 -38.64 38.65
N ALA A 93 1.71 -38.53 38.52
CA ALA A 93 0.77 -39.57 38.96
C ALA A 93 0.97 -40.89 38.20
N ALA A 94 1.45 -40.84 36.95
CA ALA A 94 1.83 -42.00 36.17
C ALA A 94 3.24 -42.55 36.49
N GLY A 95 3.95 -41.98 37.48
CA GLY A 95 5.28 -42.41 37.91
C GLY A 95 6.43 -41.88 37.05
N ILE A 96 6.18 -40.92 36.16
CA ILE A 96 7.24 -40.30 35.34
C ILE A 96 8.07 -39.35 36.23
N SER A 97 9.39 -39.40 36.06
CA SER A 97 10.32 -38.51 36.77
C SER A 97 9.97 -37.02 36.60
N TRP A 98 10.20 -36.25 37.66
CA TRP A 98 9.95 -34.79 37.68
C TRP A 98 10.72 -34.05 36.59
N LEU A 99 11.98 -34.41 36.39
CA LEU A 99 12.83 -33.79 35.39
C LEU A 99 12.33 -34.10 33.96
N VAL A 100 11.93 -35.35 33.71
CA VAL A 100 11.39 -35.77 32.40
C VAL A 100 10.07 -35.05 32.12
N SER A 101 9.19 -34.95 33.13
CA SER A 101 7.91 -34.23 33.02
C SER A 101 8.10 -32.76 32.65
N LEU A 102 9.05 -32.07 33.28
CA LEU A 102 9.39 -30.69 32.96
C LEU A 102 10.00 -30.53 31.57
N LEU A 103 10.89 -31.44 31.17
CA LEU A 103 11.49 -31.43 29.83
C LEU A 103 10.42 -31.60 28.75
N ILE A 104 9.46 -32.50 28.94
CA ILE A 104 8.36 -32.70 27.98
C ILE A 104 7.49 -31.44 27.89
N ALA A 105 7.08 -30.86 29.02
CA ALA A 105 6.26 -29.64 29.04
C ALA A 105 7.00 -28.43 28.41
N SER A 106 8.30 -28.31 28.67
CA SER A 106 9.16 -27.28 28.08
C SER A 106 9.30 -27.47 26.57
N ALA A 107 9.59 -28.69 26.11
CA ALA A 107 9.71 -29.01 24.70
C ALA A 107 8.41 -28.72 23.94
N LEU A 108 7.25 -29.08 24.50
CA LEU A 108 5.94 -28.77 23.94
C LEU A 108 5.72 -27.25 23.83
N SER A 109 6.06 -26.49 24.87
CA SER A 109 5.91 -25.03 24.89
C SER A 109 6.80 -24.34 23.85
N ILE A 110 8.04 -24.81 23.70
CA ILE A 110 8.97 -24.33 22.66
C ILE A 110 8.41 -24.63 21.27
N ALA A 111 7.93 -25.85 21.03
CA ALA A 111 7.38 -26.26 19.74
C ALA A 111 6.21 -25.36 19.32
N ILE A 112 5.27 -25.10 20.23
CA ILE A 112 4.13 -24.21 19.98
C ILE A 112 4.58 -22.78 19.73
N THR A 113 5.56 -22.29 20.48
CA THR A 113 6.10 -20.94 20.32
C THR A 113 6.78 -20.77 18.96
N VAL A 114 7.60 -21.73 18.54
CA VAL A 114 8.23 -21.73 17.21
C VAL A 114 7.16 -21.77 16.12
N ALA A 115 6.14 -22.62 16.26
CA ALA A 115 5.04 -22.69 15.30
C ALA A 115 4.27 -21.36 15.20
N ALA A 116 4.00 -20.70 16.33
CA ALA A 116 3.35 -19.39 16.37
C ALA A 116 4.21 -18.30 15.70
N VAL A 117 5.52 -18.29 15.94
CA VAL A 117 6.46 -17.36 15.28
C VAL A 117 6.49 -17.58 13.77
N VAL A 118 6.55 -18.83 13.31
CA VAL A 118 6.51 -19.16 11.88
C VAL A 118 5.19 -18.71 11.25
N ALA A 119 4.05 -18.97 11.92
CA ALA A 119 2.75 -18.52 11.45
C ALA A 119 2.68 -17.00 11.37
N ALA A 120 3.19 -16.28 12.37
CA ALA A 120 3.26 -14.83 12.37
C ALA A 120 4.11 -14.30 11.21
N MET A 121 5.31 -14.86 10.99
CA MET A 121 6.17 -14.48 9.87
C MET A 121 5.48 -14.68 8.51
N ARG A 122 4.83 -15.82 8.31
CA ARG A 122 4.04 -16.09 7.08
C ARG A 122 2.91 -15.07 6.92
N TYR A 123 2.20 -14.71 7.99
CA TYR A 123 1.16 -13.70 7.91
C TYR A 123 1.72 -12.31 7.56
N PHE A 124 2.91 -11.98 8.07
CA PHE A 124 3.63 -10.76 7.70
C PHE A 124 4.09 -10.72 6.25
N GLU A 125 4.37 -11.87 5.63
CA GLU A 125 4.68 -11.92 4.19
C GLU A 125 3.51 -11.42 3.34
N HIS A 126 2.28 -11.73 3.73
CA HIS A 126 1.07 -11.29 3.04
C HIS A 126 0.76 -9.79 3.27
N THR A 127 1.28 -9.20 4.34
CA THR A 127 1.11 -7.76 4.64
C THR A 127 2.27 -6.90 4.17
N ARG A 128 3.34 -7.50 3.60
CA ARG A 128 4.34 -6.74 2.85
C ARG A 128 3.65 -6.21 1.59
N MET A 129 3.11 -5.00 1.71
CA MET A 129 2.57 -4.19 0.63
C MET A 129 3.68 -3.82 -0.38
N GLN A 130 4.27 -4.81 -1.05
CA GLN A 130 5.32 -4.61 -2.06
C GLN A 130 4.75 -3.80 -3.23
N ALA A 131 3.49 -4.03 -3.58
CA ALA A 131 2.75 -3.24 -4.56
C ALA A 131 2.57 -1.78 -4.09
N THR A 132 2.10 -1.57 -2.87
CA THR A 132 1.90 -0.21 -2.33
C THR A 132 3.24 0.51 -2.10
N ARG A 133 4.32 -0.17 -1.70
CA ARG A 133 5.68 0.42 -1.66
C ARG A 133 6.15 0.86 -3.03
N ARG A 134 5.94 0.03 -4.06
CA ARG A 134 6.25 0.40 -5.46
C ARG A 134 5.39 1.58 -5.93
N GLN A 135 4.12 1.65 -5.52
CA GLN A 135 3.22 2.75 -5.87
C GLN A 135 3.55 4.05 -5.11
N PHE A 136 3.89 3.99 -3.83
CA PHE A 136 4.36 5.15 -3.06
C PHE A 136 5.71 5.68 -3.57
N ALA A 137 6.62 4.79 -3.98
CA ALA A 137 7.87 5.19 -4.63
C ALA A 137 7.62 5.88 -5.98
N ARG A 138 6.64 5.42 -6.77
CA ARG A 138 6.21 6.10 -8.01
C ARG A 138 5.52 7.45 -7.77
N LEU A 139 5.00 7.68 -6.56
CA LEU A 139 4.34 8.93 -6.14
C LEU A 139 5.28 9.88 -5.37
N GLY A 140 6.58 9.57 -5.27
CA GLY A 140 7.58 10.46 -4.67
C GLY A 140 7.59 10.48 -3.13
N PHE A 141 6.96 9.52 -2.45
CA PHE A 141 6.99 9.43 -0.99
C PHE A 141 7.92 8.29 -0.53
N GLY A 142 9.01 8.65 0.16
CA GLY A 142 10.03 7.75 0.73
C GLY A 142 11.45 8.18 0.34
N GLU A 143 12.48 7.57 0.95
CA GLU A 143 13.94 7.86 0.81
C GLU A 143 14.49 7.87 -0.64
N LEU A 144 13.67 7.58 -1.66
CA LEU A 144 13.99 7.80 -3.07
C LEU A 144 13.58 9.20 -3.59
N ALA A 145 12.89 10.01 -2.78
CA ALA A 145 12.56 11.40 -3.12
C ALA A 145 13.83 12.26 -3.26
N ASP A 146 14.87 11.99 -2.46
CA ASP A 146 16.18 12.64 -2.55
C ASP A 146 16.98 12.24 -3.81
N LEU A 147 16.53 11.21 -4.53
CA LEU A 147 17.14 10.75 -5.80
C LEU A 147 16.33 11.17 -7.02
N MET A 148 15.20 11.86 -6.86
CA MET A 148 14.41 12.37 -7.96
C MET A 148 14.69 13.87 -8.19
N PRO A 149 14.92 14.31 -9.44
CA PRO A 149 15.06 15.72 -9.75
C PRO A 149 13.81 16.52 -9.36
N ASN A 150 14.03 17.70 -8.78
CA ASN A 150 12.98 18.61 -8.33
C ASN A 150 12.03 18.93 -9.51
N PRO A 151 10.69 18.79 -9.38
CA PRO A 151 9.77 19.12 -10.46
C PRO A 151 9.85 20.62 -10.79
N GLY A 152 10.63 20.95 -11.82
CA GLY A 152 10.91 22.33 -12.24
C GLY A 152 12.36 22.61 -12.62
N SER A 153 13.32 21.70 -12.40
CA SER A 153 14.69 21.86 -12.89
C SER A 153 14.83 21.33 -14.31
N ALA A 154 15.48 22.09 -15.20
CA ALA A 154 15.75 21.75 -16.60
C ALA A 154 16.86 20.69 -16.76
N GLU A 155 16.87 19.66 -15.92
CA GLU A 155 17.87 18.59 -15.98
C GLU A 155 17.21 17.29 -16.45
N SER A 156 17.68 16.78 -17.59
CA SER A 156 17.14 15.58 -18.24
C SER A 156 17.51 14.35 -17.42
N SER A 157 16.62 13.35 -17.35
CA SER A 157 16.84 12.05 -16.70
C SER A 157 18.09 11.30 -17.20
N VAL A 158 18.62 11.71 -18.34
CA VAL A 158 19.86 11.21 -18.96
C VAL A 158 21.12 11.70 -18.24
N ASP A 159 21.18 12.96 -17.81
CA ASP A 159 22.36 13.55 -17.15
C ASP A 159 22.55 13.01 -15.72
N ALA A 160 21.44 12.71 -15.04
CA ALA A 160 21.46 12.06 -13.73
C ALA A 160 21.97 10.61 -13.82
N ALA A 161 21.61 9.87 -14.88
CA ALA A 161 22.10 8.52 -15.12
C ALA A 161 23.62 8.50 -15.42
N GLN A 162 24.11 9.51 -16.12
CA GLN A 162 25.52 9.63 -16.49
C GLN A 162 26.43 9.95 -15.30
N ARG A 163 26.00 10.84 -14.38
CA ARG A 163 26.75 11.11 -13.14
C ARG A 163 26.86 9.90 -12.22
N VAL A 164 25.83 9.06 -12.16
CA VAL A 164 25.87 7.80 -11.38
C VAL A 164 26.79 6.77 -12.02
N ALA A 165 26.87 6.73 -13.36
CA ALA A 165 27.81 5.88 -14.08
C ALA A 165 29.28 6.32 -13.85
N GLU A 166 29.55 7.62 -13.88
CA GLU A 166 30.88 8.19 -13.64
C GLU A 166 31.34 8.02 -12.17
N ALA A 167 30.43 8.16 -11.21
CA ALA A 167 30.71 7.88 -9.80
C ALA A 167 31.04 6.39 -9.56
N ASN A 168 30.38 5.46 -10.25
CA ASN A 168 30.70 4.04 -10.19
C ASN A 168 32.03 3.69 -10.87
N ALA A 169 32.41 4.40 -11.94
CA ALA A 169 33.67 4.20 -12.64
C ALA A 169 34.89 4.66 -11.81
N THR A 170 34.72 5.73 -11.01
CA THR A 170 35.81 6.32 -10.21
C THR A 170 36.08 5.55 -8.91
N ALA A 171 35.07 4.85 -8.37
CA ALA A 171 35.17 4.22 -7.05
C ALA A 171 35.80 2.81 -7.02
N GLY A 172 36.04 2.17 -8.17
CA GLY A 172 36.73 0.87 -8.27
C GLY A 172 36.10 -0.32 -7.53
N LYS A 173 34.97 -0.12 -6.84
CA LYS A 173 34.12 -1.14 -6.22
C LYS A 173 32.67 -0.74 -6.47
N PRO A 174 31.84 -1.60 -7.10
CA PRO A 174 30.41 -1.36 -7.11
C PRO A 174 29.95 -1.29 -5.66
N MET A 175 29.20 -0.25 -5.30
CA MET A 175 28.59 -0.18 -3.96
C MET A 175 27.77 -1.46 -3.80
N LYS A 176 28.27 -2.39 -2.97
CA LYS A 176 27.54 -3.58 -2.59
C LYS A 176 26.29 -3.10 -1.87
N LYS A 177 25.18 -3.09 -2.61
CA LYS A 177 23.84 -2.82 -2.10
C LYS A 177 23.45 -3.99 -1.20
N GLY A 178 23.93 -3.94 0.04
CA GLY A 178 23.48 -4.80 1.10
C GLY A 178 22.07 -4.42 1.50
N LEU A 179 21.08 -4.87 0.74
CA LEU A 179 19.79 -5.35 1.24
C LEU A 179 19.02 -5.97 0.07
N GLY A 180 18.79 -7.28 0.16
CA GLY A 180 18.42 -8.18 -0.93
C GLY A 180 17.19 -7.79 -1.74
N VAL A 181 17.44 -7.29 -2.95
CA VAL A 181 16.46 -7.20 -4.03
C VAL A 181 17.19 -7.64 -5.30
N ASP A 182 16.77 -8.79 -5.85
CA ASP A 182 17.11 -9.16 -7.22
C ASP A 182 16.48 -8.12 -8.15
N VAL A 183 17.34 -7.37 -8.82
CA VAL A 183 16.94 -6.58 -9.99
C VAL A 183 17.03 -7.52 -11.16
N THR A 184 15.91 -8.17 -11.51
CA THR A 184 15.80 -8.84 -12.82
C THR A 184 15.93 -7.77 -13.91
N PRO A 185 16.88 -7.87 -14.85
CA PRO A 185 16.98 -6.96 -15.99
C PRO A 185 15.77 -7.11 -16.92
N PRO A 186 15.49 -6.10 -17.78
CA PRO A 186 14.27 -6.00 -18.58
C PRO A 186 14.04 -7.18 -19.53
#